data_AF-A0A6A4Q210-F1
#
_entry.id   AF-A0A6A4Q210-F1
#
_cell.length_a   1.000
_cell.length_b   1.000
_cell.length_c   1.000
_cell.angle_alpha   90.00
_cell.angle_beta   90.00
_cell.angle_gamma   90.00
#
_symmetry.space_group_name_H-M   'P 1'
#
loop_
_entity.id
_entity.type
_entity.pdbx_description
1 polymer ?
#
loop_
_entity_poly.entity_id
_entity_poly.type
_entity_poly.pdbx_seq_one_letter_code
_entity_poly.pdbx_strand_id
1 'polypeptide(L)'
;MLYLAMFNKTFWEWCQLGNDNLTTRSHWCFPEAMRVKINVDDSCIRDSSVMGGGGVLQDHEGKWLSGLSANFGVGSLILAELMAMDQGLKLTRNLGCKQIILECDCLEAVQIISEDIHIRLQPIRKVVYEVRS
;
A
#
# COMPACT_ATOMS: atom_id res chain seq x y z
N MET A 1 -10.97 -9.83 -1.89
CA MET A 1 -11.18 -8.91 -0.75
C MET A 1 -9.84 -8.25 -0.48
N LEU A 2 -9.69 -6.98 -0.88
CA LEU A 2 -8.49 -6.19 -0.65
C LEU A 2 -8.57 -5.64 0.78
N TYR A 3 -7.53 -5.86 1.59
CA TYR A 3 -7.41 -5.21 2.88
C TYR A 3 -6.38 -4.09 2.77
N LEU A 4 -6.79 -2.84 3.00
CA LEU A 4 -5.89 -1.69 3.09
C LEU A 4 -5.50 -1.53 4.56
N ALA A 5 -4.21 -1.71 4.86
CA ALA A 5 -3.66 -1.42 6.17
C ALA A 5 -2.84 -0.13 6.07
N MET A 6 -3.20 0.85 6.89
CA MET A 6 -2.38 2.05 7.08
C MET A 6 -1.36 1.81 8.19
N PHE A 7 -0.19 2.46 8.10
CA PHE A 7 0.69 2.70 9.25
C PHE A 7 0.09 3.71 10.25
N ASN A 8 -1.10 3.44 10.79
CA ASN A 8 -1.67 4.18 11.92
C ASN A 8 -1.80 3.26 13.14
N LYS A 9 -1.55 3.82 14.33
CA LYS A 9 -1.38 3.11 15.61
C LYS A 9 -2.52 2.15 15.99
N THR A 10 -3.69 2.27 15.37
CA THR A 10 -4.92 1.52 15.67
C THR A 10 -5.05 0.17 14.97
N PHE A 11 -4.31 -0.10 13.88
CA PHE A 11 -4.37 -1.42 13.23
C PHE A 11 -3.72 -2.53 14.09
N TRP A 12 -2.84 -2.15 15.02
CA TRP A 12 -2.11 -3.07 15.91
C TRP A 12 -2.95 -3.63 17.06
N GLU A 13 -4.08 -3.00 17.41
CA GLU A 13 -4.93 -3.47 18.52
C GLU A 13 -5.61 -4.82 18.21
N TRP A 14 -5.78 -5.18 16.94
CA TRP A 14 -6.30 -6.50 16.54
C TRP A 14 -5.27 -7.63 16.70
N CYS A 15 -3.97 -7.33 16.73
CA CYS A 15 -2.92 -8.33 16.88
C CYS A 15 -2.45 -8.54 18.34
N GLN A 16 -2.99 -7.82 19.33
CA GLN A 16 -2.44 -7.77 20.70
C GLN A 16 -3.46 -7.96 21.84
N LEU A 17 -4.51 -8.77 21.68
CA LEU A 17 -5.21 -9.32 22.86
C LEU A 17 -4.42 -10.51 23.43
N GLY A 18 -3.27 -10.20 24.04
CA GLY A 18 -2.37 -11.18 24.64
C GLY A 18 -1.12 -10.56 25.28
N ASN A 19 -1.33 -9.88 26.41
CA ASN A 19 -0.35 -9.61 27.49
C ASN A 19 0.80 -8.59 27.27
N ASP A 20 0.57 -7.40 27.84
CA ASP A 20 1.40 -6.62 28.77
C ASP A 20 2.81 -6.09 28.38
N ASN A 21 2.93 -4.76 28.57
CA ASN A 21 4.13 -3.91 28.70
C ASN A 21 4.65 -3.19 27.44
N LEU A 22 4.10 -1.98 27.28
CA LEU A 22 4.54 -0.77 26.58
C LEU A 22 6.02 -0.70 26.16
N THR A 23 6.39 -1.51 25.17
CA THR A 23 7.45 -1.21 24.22
C THR A 23 6.82 -1.36 22.85
N THR A 24 6.27 -0.26 22.31
CA THR A 24 5.66 -0.23 20.97
C THR A 24 6.75 -0.36 19.92
N ARG A 25 7.21 -1.60 19.76
CA ARG A 25 8.17 -1.99 18.75
C ARG A 25 7.34 -2.22 17.47
N SER A 26 7.48 -1.29 16.53
CA SER A 26 6.89 -1.32 15.19
C SER A 26 7.50 -2.48 14.40
N HIS A 27 7.05 -3.70 14.68
CA HIS A 27 7.49 -4.90 13.99
C HIS A 27 6.50 -5.27 12.91
N TRP A 28 7.03 -5.67 11.76
CA TRP A 28 6.27 -6.29 10.69
C TRP A 28 5.45 -7.47 11.23
N CYS A 29 4.12 -7.40 11.11
CA CYS A 29 3.25 -8.54 11.41
C CYS A 29 3.04 -9.38 10.16
N PHE A 30 3.30 -10.67 10.27
CA PHE A 30 3.05 -11.62 9.20
C PHE A 30 1.53 -11.75 8.95
N PRO A 31 1.08 -11.83 7.69
CA PRO A 31 -0.33 -12.04 7.40
C PRO A 31 -0.72 -13.50 7.71
N GLU A 32 -2.03 -13.77 7.83
CA GLU A 32 -2.55 -15.14 7.97
C GLU A 32 -2.09 -16.05 6.83
N ALA A 33 -2.02 -17.36 7.08
CA ALA A 33 -1.71 -18.35 6.06
C ALA A 33 -2.60 -18.15 4.81
N MET A 34 -2.03 -18.38 3.62
CA MET A 34 -2.66 -18.16 2.31
C MET A 34 -2.88 -16.69 1.90
N ARG A 35 -2.39 -15.72 2.68
CA ARG A 35 -2.34 -14.31 2.29
C ARG A 35 -0.93 -13.89 1.92
N VAL A 36 -0.86 -12.90 1.04
CA VAL A 36 0.36 -12.16 0.75
C VAL A 36 0.20 -10.71 1.18
N LYS A 37 1.30 -10.07 1.51
CA LYS A 37 1.34 -8.67 1.90
C LYS A 37 2.25 -7.91 0.96
N ILE A 38 1.76 -6.81 0.42
CA ILE A 38 2.53 -5.88 -0.40
C ILE A 38 2.61 -4.53 0.31
N ASN A 39 3.82 -4.11 0.65
CA ASN A 39 4.09 -2.78 1.17
C ASN A 39 4.58 -1.89 0.02
N VAL A 40 3.94 -0.75 -0.20
CA VAL A 40 4.32 0.23 -1.21
C VAL A 40 4.77 1.53 -0.56
N ASP A 41 5.58 2.29 -1.28
CA ASP A 41 6.10 3.60 -0.86
C ASP A 41 6.35 4.46 -2.10
N ASP A 42 6.07 5.76 -1.98
CA ASP A 42 6.30 6.74 -3.02
C ASP A 42 7.68 7.39 -2.96
N SER A 43 8.01 8.10 -4.03
CA SER A 43 9.12 9.03 -4.05
C SER A 43 8.77 10.18 -4.98
N CYS A 44 9.05 11.41 -4.55
CA CYS A 44 8.92 12.59 -5.42
C CYS A 44 10.02 13.61 -5.13
N ILE A 45 10.67 14.09 -6.19
CA ILE A 45 11.69 15.13 -6.14
C ILE A 45 11.01 16.48 -6.17
N ARG A 46 11.19 17.32 -5.14
CA ARG A 46 10.49 18.60 -4.99
C ARG A 46 10.69 19.56 -6.18
N ASP A 47 11.93 19.68 -6.68
CA ASP A 47 12.27 20.69 -7.68
C ASP A 47 11.76 20.35 -9.09
N SER A 48 11.82 19.07 -9.46
CA SER A 48 11.41 18.60 -10.79
C SER A 48 10.00 18.00 -10.80
N SER A 49 9.43 17.74 -9.61
CA SER A 49 8.21 16.96 -9.42
C SER A 49 8.28 15.56 -10.06
N VAL A 50 9.48 15.07 -10.38
CA VAL A 50 9.69 13.70 -10.88
C VAL A 50 9.36 12.75 -9.75
N MET A 51 8.45 11.82 -10.04
CA MET A 51 7.93 10.87 -9.09
C MET A 51 8.17 9.43 -9.54
N GLY A 52 8.22 8.56 -8.56
CA GLY A 52 8.29 7.12 -8.72
C GLY A 52 7.74 6.44 -7.48
N GLY A 53 7.83 5.13 -7.45
CA GLY A 53 7.42 4.36 -6.30
C GLY A 53 8.00 2.97 -6.33
N GLY A 54 7.95 2.33 -5.17
CA GLY A 54 8.47 0.99 -4.95
C GLY A 54 7.46 0.13 -4.22
N GLY A 55 7.77 -1.15 -4.14
CA GLY A 55 7.03 -2.04 -3.27
C GLY A 55 7.67 -3.40 -3.12
N VAL A 56 7.38 -4.04 -1.99
CA VAL A 56 7.88 -5.36 -1.62
C VAL A 56 6.70 -6.28 -1.34
N LEU A 57 6.66 -7.42 -2.04
CA LEU A 57 5.68 -8.48 -1.85
C LEU A 57 6.30 -9.61 -1.03
N GLN A 58 5.62 -9.97 0.05
CA GLN A 58 6.01 -11.06 0.94
C GLN A 58 4.86 -12.03 1.19
N ASP A 59 5.19 -13.29 1.46
CA ASP A 59 4.21 -14.28 1.91
C ASP A 59 3.92 -14.17 3.42
N HIS A 60 3.08 -15.08 3.90
CA HIS A 60 2.72 -15.25 5.30
C HIS A 60 3.86 -15.65 6.25
N GLU A 61 5.03 -16.03 5.75
CA GLU A 61 6.24 -16.26 6.54
C GLU A 61 7.20 -15.06 6.44
N GLY A 62 6.78 -14.00 5.72
CA GLY A 62 7.56 -12.81 5.41
C GLY A 62 8.70 -13.08 4.45
N LYS A 63 8.69 -14.20 3.75
CA LYS A 63 9.66 -14.47 2.70
C LYS A 63 9.36 -13.55 1.52
N TRP A 64 10.42 -12.92 1.01
CA TRP A 64 10.33 -12.11 -0.20
C TRP A 64 9.88 -12.97 -1.39
N LEU A 65 8.80 -12.55 -2.04
CA LEU A 65 8.27 -13.18 -3.25
C LEU A 65 8.63 -12.38 -4.51
N SER A 66 8.48 -11.06 -4.44
CA SER A 66 8.72 -10.15 -5.57
C SER A 66 8.80 -8.70 -5.10
N GLY A 67 9.06 -7.78 -6.02
CA GLY A 67 9.02 -6.34 -5.75
C GLY A 67 8.81 -5.55 -7.03
N LEU A 68 8.56 -4.26 -6.86
CA LEU A 68 8.44 -3.29 -7.94
C LEU A 68 9.27 -2.05 -7.66
N SER A 69 9.74 -1.41 -8.72
CA SER A 69 10.28 -0.06 -8.72
C SER A 69 9.94 0.56 -10.07
N ALA A 70 9.34 1.74 -10.06
CA ALA A 70 8.84 2.37 -11.27
C ALA A 70 8.99 3.90 -11.20
N ASN A 71 9.29 4.49 -12.35
CA ASN A 71 9.18 5.93 -12.58
C ASN A 71 7.78 6.23 -13.10
N PHE A 72 7.10 7.21 -12.50
CA PHE A 72 5.73 7.57 -12.82
C PHE A 72 5.62 8.88 -13.61
N GLY A 73 6.76 9.48 -13.98
CA GLY A 73 6.82 10.75 -14.68
C GLY A 73 6.82 11.91 -13.69
N VAL A 74 6.06 12.97 -14.00
CA VAL A 74 5.98 14.18 -13.17
C VAL A 74 4.60 14.24 -12.52
N GLY A 75 4.55 14.54 -11.22
CA GLY A 75 3.30 14.64 -10.48
C GLY A 75 3.49 14.99 -9.01
N SER A 76 2.52 14.62 -8.19
CA SER A 76 2.48 14.90 -6.75
C SER A 76 2.79 13.65 -5.92
N LEU A 77 3.25 13.82 -4.67
CA LEU A 77 3.44 12.74 -3.69
C LEU A 77 2.23 11.80 -3.62
N ILE A 78 1.03 12.38 -3.48
CA ILE A 78 -0.22 11.59 -3.42
C ILE A 78 -0.50 10.78 -4.70
N LEU A 79 -0.10 11.28 -5.87
CA LEU A 79 -0.28 10.56 -7.13
C LEU A 79 0.75 9.43 -7.24
N ALA A 80 1.97 9.68 -6.79
CA ALA A 80 3.04 8.69 -6.74
C ALA A 80 2.66 7.49 -5.84
N GLU A 81 2.09 7.76 -4.66
CA GLU A 81 1.54 6.73 -3.77
C GLU A 81 0.45 5.90 -4.44
N LEU A 82 -0.58 6.57 -4.98
CA LEU A 82 -1.69 5.86 -5.63
C LEU A 82 -1.22 5.02 -6.82
N MET A 83 -0.20 5.47 -7.56
CA MET A 83 0.41 4.71 -8.64
C MET A 83 1.26 3.54 -8.13
N ALA A 84 1.97 3.69 -7.02
CA ALA A 84 2.68 2.58 -6.36
C ALA A 84 1.70 1.50 -5.90
N MET A 85 0.59 1.90 -5.29
CA MET A 85 -0.52 1.02 -4.90
C MET A 85 -1.11 0.27 -6.10
N ASP A 86 -1.41 0.97 -7.19
CA ASP A 86 -1.93 0.37 -8.43
C ASP A 86 -0.96 -0.66 -9.03
N GLN A 87 0.32 -0.30 -9.15
CA GLN A 87 1.35 -1.23 -9.65
C GLN A 87 1.53 -2.44 -8.73
N GLY A 88 1.44 -2.25 -7.41
CA GLY A 88 1.49 -3.35 -6.44
C GLY A 88 0.32 -4.32 -6.60
N LEU A 89 -0.89 -3.81 -6.82
CA LEU A 89 -2.05 -4.65 -7.11
C LEU A 89 -1.94 -5.36 -8.46
N LYS A 90 -1.43 -4.69 -9.49
CA LYS A 90 -1.14 -5.34 -10.78
C LYS A 90 -0.11 -6.46 -10.64
N LEU A 91 0.97 -6.23 -9.88
CA LEU A 91 1.99 -7.25 -9.60
C LEU A 91 1.36 -8.49 -8.92
N THR A 92 0.60 -8.29 -7.85
CA THR A 92 -0.04 -9.40 -7.12
C THR A 92 -1.06 -10.16 -7.97
N ARG A 93 -1.87 -9.45 -8.78
CA ARG A 93 -2.80 -10.08 -9.73
C ARG A 93 -2.06 -10.90 -10.79
N ASN A 94 -0.96 -10.38 -11.35
CA ASN A 94 -0.14 -11.08 -12.35
C ASN A 94 0.52 -12.35 -11.79
N LEU A 95 0.83 -12.36 -10.49
CA LEU A 95 1.35 -13.52 -9.78
C LEU A 95 0.24 -14.51 -9.33
N GLY A 96 -1.03 -14.22 -9.65
CA GLY A 96 -2.17 -15.06 -9.29
C GLY A 96 -2.55 -15.01 -7.81
N CYS A 97 -2.09 -14.02 -7.06
CA CYS A 97 -2.42 -13.86 -5.65
C CYS A 97 -3.90 -13.47 -5.50
N LYS A 98 -4.62 -14.14 -4.58
CA LYS A 98 -6.06 -13.93 -4.37
C LYS A 98 -6.42 -13.20 -3.08
N GLN A 99 -5.59 -13.32 -2.06
CA GLN A 99 -5.79 -12.67 -0.76
C GLN A 99 -4.60 -11.75 -0.48
N ILE A 100 -4.83 -10.45 -0.61
CA ILE A 100 -3.78 -9.43 -0.60
C ILE A 100 -4.06 -8.44 0.52
N ILE A 101 -3.04 -8.20 1.33
CA ILE A 101 -2.96 -7.05 2.23
C ILE A 101 -2.06 -6.01 1.56
N LEU A 102 -2.60 -4.83 1.26
CA LEU A 102 -1.86 -3.71 0.72
C LEU A 102 -1.57 -2.73 1.86
N GLU A 103 -0.28 -2.51 2.13
CA GLU A 103 0.22 -1.55 3.12
C GLU A 103 0.78 -0.32 2.42
N CYS A 104 0.38 0.84 2.93
CA CYS A 104 0.78 2.18 2.47
C CYS A 104 0.86 3.08 3.71
N ASP A 105 1.87 3.95 3.77
CA ASP A 105 2.07 4.88 4.90
C ASP A 105 1.35 6.22 4.72
N CYS A 106 0.75 6.45 3.55
CA CYS A 106 0.00 7.65 3.23
C CYS A 106 -1.49 7.52 3.59
N LEU A 107 -1.87 8.13 4.73
CA LEU A 107 -3.26 8.23 5.18
C LEU A 107 -4.17 8.84 4.12
N GLU A 108 -3.73 9.89 3.45
CA GLU A 108 -4.52 10.55 2.41
C GLU A 108 -4.82 9.60 1.24
N ALA A 109 -3.84 8.79 0.82
CA ALA A 109 -4.03 7.81 -0.25
C ALA A 109 -5.04 6.73 0.15
N VAL A 110 -4.94 6.22 1.38
CA VAL A 110 -5.88 5.22 1.88
C VAL A 110 -7.28 5.78 2.02
N GLN A 111 -7.44 7.02 2.49
CA GLN A 111 -8.74 7.70 2.54
C GLN A 111 -9.34 7.88 1.15
N ILE A 112 -8.54 8.34 0.18
CA ILE A 112 -8.97 8.49 -1.22
C ILE A 112 -9.52 7.17 -1.79
N ILE A 113 -8.90 6.04 -1.45
CA ILE A 113 -9.34 4.74 -1.95
C ILE A 113 -10.52 4.21 -1.16
N SER A 114 -10.55 4.41 0.16
CA SER A 114 -11.56 3.83 1.07
C SER A 114 -12.88 4.60 1.05
N GLU A 115 -12.80 5.93 1.02
CA GLU A 115 -13.95 6.82 0.96
C GLU A 115 -14.19 7.20 -0.49
N ASP A 116 -15.44 7.21 -0.96
CA ASP A 116 -15.80 7.63 -2.32
C ASP A 116 -15.68 9.15 -2.51
N ILE A 117 -14.55 9.72 -2.06
CA ILE A 117 -14.21 11.13 -2.19
C ILE A 117 -14.21 11.45 -3.68
N HIS A 118 -15.10 12.37 -4.05
CA HIS A 118 -15.26 12.81 -5.43
C HIS A 118 -14.08 13.70 -5.83
N ILE A 119 -12.95 13.08 -6.19
CA ILE A 119 -11.75 13.79 -6.59
C ILE A 119 -12.00 14.46 -7.93
N ARG A 120 -11.97 15.79 -7.94
CA ARG A 120 -12.20 16.61 -9.15
C ARG A 120 -11.04 16.56 -10.16
N LEU A 121 -9.96 15.82 -9.86
CA LEU A 121 -8.81 15.64 -10.74
C LEU A 121 -8.97 14.33 -11.54
N GLN A 122 -9.23 14.47 -12.84
CA GLN A 122 -9.37 13.35 -13.79
C GLN A 122 -8.19 12.35 -13.78
N PRO A 123 -6.91 12.77 -13.65
CA PRO A 123 -5.78 11.83 -13.62
C PRO A 123 -5.83 10.89 -12.41
N ILE A 124 -6.14 11.41 -11.22
CA ILE A 124 -6.21 10.64 -9.98
C ILE A 124 -7.42 9.71 -9.99
N ARG A 125 -8.57 10.19 -10.49
CA ARG A 125 -9.80 9.40 -10.55
C ARG A 125 -9.60 8.07 -11.30
N LYS A 126 -8.87 8.09 -12.42
CA LYS A 126 -8.59 6.87 -13.18
C LYS A 126 -7.80 5.85 -12.35
N VAL A 127 -6.72 6.29 -11.70
CA VAL A 127 -5.87 5.42 -10.87
C VAL A 127 -6.66 4.84 -9.69
N VAL A 128 -7.48 5.68 -9.02
CA VAL A 128 -8.33 5.22 -7.91
C VAL A 128 -9.28 4.09 -8.32
N TYR A 129 -9.86 4.15 -9.52
CA TYR A 129 -10.69 3.04 -10.02
C TYR A 129 -9.89 1.76 -10.21
N GLU A 130 -8.66 1.82 -10.72
CA GLU A 130 -7.80 0.64 -10.95
C GLU A 130 -7.34 -0.01 -9.63
N VAL A 131 -7.14 0.81 -8.60
CA VAL A 131 -6.81 0.34 -7.24
C VAL A 131 -8.02 -0.29 -6.56
N ARG A 132 -9.23 0.24 -6.76
CA ARG A 132 -10.46 -0.30 -6.16
C ARG A 132 -10.99 -1.57 -6.83
N SER A 133 -10.81 -1.72 -8.14
CA SER A 133 -11.34 -2.83 -8.94
C SER A 133 -10.75 -4.19 -8.57
#